data_AF-A0A9C7RMF2-F1
#
_entry.id   AF-A0A9C7RMF2-F1
#
_cell.length_a   1.000
_cell.length_b   1.000
_cell.length_c   1.000
_cell.angle_alpha   90.00
_cell.angle_beta   90.00
_cell.angle_gamma   90.00
#
_symmetry.space_group_name_H-M   'P 1'
#
loop_
_entity.id
_entity.type
_entity.pdbx_description
1 polymer ?
#
loop_
_entity_poly.entity_id
_entity_poly.type
_entity_poly.pdbx_seq_one_letter_code
_entity_poly.pdbx_strand_id
1 'polypeptide(L)' 'MSEIQKHIRCRKGDVGRYVLIPGDPGRARRIAERLESVKQIASNREFVVFTGKLDGITVSVC' A
#
# COMPACT_ATOMS: atom_id res chain seq x y z
N MET A 1 -13.19 6.61 15.21
CA MET A 1 -12.53 6.68 13.89
C MET A 1 -11.05 6.33 14.08
N SER A 2 -10.46 5.51 13.22
CA SER A 2 -9.04 5.14 13.35
C SER A 2 -8.14 6.31 12.99
N GLU A 3 -7.12 6.56 13.81
CA GLU A 3 -6.15 7.64 13.63
C GLU A 3 -5.31 7.42 12.36
N ILE A 4 -5.13 8.49 11.57
CA ILE A 4 -4.27 8.48 10.38
C ILE A 4 -2.81 8.58 10.82
N GLN A 5 -1.98 7.65 10.37
CA GLN A 5 -0.55 7.64 10.66
C GLN A 5 0.16 8.83 10.00
N LYS A 6 1.05 9.50 10.75
CA LYS A 6 1.71 10.74 10.32
C LYS A 6 2.53 10.58 9.04
N HIS A 7 3.28 9.49 8.91
CA HIS A 7 4.23 9.28 7.82
C HIS A 7 3.58 8.66 6.58
N ILE A 8 2.89 7.52 6.73
CA ILE A 8 2.29 6.79 5.60
C ILE A 8 0.89 7.29 5.21
N ARG A 9 0.29 8.18 6.02
CA ARG A 9 -1.06 8.75 5.81
C ARG A 9 -2.16 7.70 5.63
N CYS A 10 -1.97 6.51 6.18
CA CYS A 10 -2.93 5.41 6.19
C CYS A 10 -3.61 5.27 7.56
N ARG A 11 -4.79 4.66 7.59
CA ARG A 11 -5.52 4.24 8.80
C ARG A 11 -5.83 2.74 8.75
N LYS A 12 -6.34 2.18 9.86
CA LYS A 12 -6.83 0.78 9.87
C LYS A 12 -7.89 0.58 8.78
N GLY A 13 -7.69 -0.43 7.93
CA GLY A 13 -8.54 -0.73 6.77
C GLY A 13 -7.94 -0.29 5.42
N ASP A 14 -6.99 0.63 5.42
CA ASP A 14 -6.31 1.05 4.19
C ASP A 14 -5.23 0.05 3.76
N VAL A 15 -4.60 -0.63 4.72
CA VAL A 15 -3.54 -1.61 4.50
C VAL A 15 -4.04 -3.04 4.67
N GLY A 16 -3.53 -3.94 3.82
CA GLY A 16 -3.82 -5.37 3.86
C GLY A 16 -3.16 -6.10 5.02
N ARG A 17 -3.47 -7.39 5.15
CA ARG A 17 -2.87 -8.25 6.20
C ARG A 17 -1.36 -8.39 6.01
N TYR A 18 -0.92 -8.41 4.76
CA TYR A 18 0.49 -8.52 4.38
C TYR A 18 0.92 -7.24 3.67
N VAL A 19 2.16 -6.81 3.94
CA VAL A 19 2.75 -5.62 3.34
C VAL A 19 4.13 -5.97 2.78
N LEU A 20 4.34 -5.70 1.49
CA LEU A 20 5.65 -5.75 0.85
C LEU A 20 6.29 -4.37 0.97
N ILE A 21 7.53 -4.30 1.46
CA ILE A 21 8.21 -3.02 1.74
C ILE A 21 9.49 -2.88 0.91
N PRO A 22 9.39 -2.68 -0.42
CA PRO A 22 10.54 -2.27 -1.21
C PRO A 22 11.03 -0.87 -0.79
N GLY A 23 12.36 -0.64 -0.81
CA GLY A 23 12.89 0.68 -0.44
C GLY A 23 12.66 1.80 -1.47
N ASP A 24 12.40 1.47 -2.73
CA ASP A 24 12.23 2.44 -3.82
C ASP A 24 10.74 2.59 -4.21
N PRO A 25 10.17 3.82 -4.24
CA PRO A 25 8.77 4.04 -4.62
C PRO A 25 8.43 3.58 -6.05
N GLY A 26 9.41 3.64 -6.96
CA GLY A 26 9.25 3.12 -8.32
C GLY A 26 9.08 1.60 -8.32
N ARG A 27 9.83 0.89 -7.48
CA ARG A 27 9.67 -0.55 -7.24
C ARG A 27 8.34 -0.88 -6.58
N ALA A 28 7.88 -0.06 -5.63
CA ALA A 28 6.56 -0.23 -5.02
C ALA A 28 5.43 -0.21 -6.07
N ARG A 29 5.46 0.78 -6.97
CA ARG A 29 4.52 0.88 -8.09
C ARG A 29 4.56 -0.34 -9.02
N ARG A 30 5.75 -0.77 -9.44
CA ARG A 30 5.91 -1.94 -10.33
C ARG A 30 5.41 -3.26 -9.73
N ILE A 31 5.53 -3.42 -8.40
CA ILE A 31 4.96 -4.58 -7.71
C ILE A 31 3.43 -4.44 -7.64
N ALA A 32 2.93 -3.24 -7.29
CA ALA A 32 1.52 -2.96 -7.17
C ALA A 32 0.72 -3.18 -8.48
N GLU A 33 1.33 -2.89 -9.64
CA GLU A 33 0.76 -3.16 -10.97
C GLU A 33 0.45 -4.66 -11.23
N ARG A 34 1.01 -5.57 -10.44
CA ARG A 34 0.74 -7.01 -10.52
C ARG A 34 -0.42 -7.47 -9.63
N LEU A 35 -0.97 -6.58 -8.81
CA LEU A 35 -2.11 -6.86 -7.93
C LEU A 35 -3.43 -6.64 -8.66
N GLU A 36 -4.44 -7.41 -8.29
CA GLU A 36 -5.81 -7.20 -8.74
C GLU A 36 -6.46 -6.04 -7.98
N SER A 37 -7.34 -5.29 -8.66
CA SER A 37 -8.13 -4.20 -8.05
C SER A 37 -7.28 -3.18 -7.26
N VAL A 38 -6.06 -2.92 -7.73
CA VAL A 38 -5.09 -2.07 -7.02
C VAL A 38 -5.58 -0.63 -6.91
N LYS A 39 -5.34 -0.02 -5.75
CA LYS A 39 -5.59 1.40 -5.49
C LYS A 39 -4.39 2.02 -4.79
N GLN A 40 -3.98 3.20 -5.24
CA GLN A 40 -3.06 4.03 -4.46
C GLN A 40 -3.84 4.66 -3.31
N ILE A 41 -3.41 4.39 -2.08
CA ILE A 41 -4.06 4.88 -0.86
C ILE A 41 -3.46 6.23 -0.49
N ALA A 42 -2.13 6.33 -0.51
CA ALA A 42 -1.41 7.49 -0.03
C ALA A 42 -0.09 7.67 -0.78
N SER A 43 0.36 8.92 -0.86
CA SER A 43 1.71 9.30 -1.29
C SER A 43 2.14 10.46 -0.42
N ASN A 44 3.13 10.23 0.45
CA ASN A 44 3.65 11.26 1.35
C ASN A 44 5.15 11.07 1.56
N ARG A 45 5.92 12.07 1.14
CA ARG A 45 7.39 11.98 1.08
C ARG A 45 7.81 10.73 0.27
N GLU A 46 8.70 9.91 0.79
CA GLU A 46 9.16 8.65 0.20
C GLU A 46 8.17 7.48 0.34
N PHE A 47 7.07 7.62 1.08
CA PHE A 47 6.09 6.54 1.29
C PHE A 47 4.97 6.61 0.26
N VAL A 48 4.87 5.62 -0.62
CA VAL A 48 3.77 5.47 -1.57
C VAL A 48 3.08 4.14 -1.32
N VAL A 49 1.87 4.18 -0.78
CA VAL A 49 1.13 2.98 -0.37
C VAL A 49 0.11 2.60 -1.43
N PHE A 50 0.20 1.36 -1.91
CA PHE A 50 -0.79 0.72 -2.75
C PHE A 50 -1.44 -0.43 -2.01
N THR A 51 -2.73 -0.66 -2.24
CA THR A 51 -3.46 -1.82 -1.72
C THR A 51 -4.26 -2.46 -2.84
N GLY A 52 -4.15 -3.77 -2.98
CA GLY A 52 -4.89 -4.57 -3.96
C GLY A 52 -5.12 -5.98 -3.43
N LYS A 53 -5.37 -6.92 -4.35
CA LYS A 53 -5.54 -8.34 -4.04
C LYS A 53 -4.49 -9.19 -4.75
N LEU A 54 -4.04 -10.23 -4.07
CA LEU A 54 -3.25 -11.34 -4.61
C LEU A 54 -3.91 -12.63 -4.15
N ASP A 55 -4.36 -13.47 -5.09
CA ASP A 55 -5.08 -14.72 -4.80
C ASP A 55 -6.25 -14.52 -3.82
N GLY A 56 -7.02 -13.43 -4.00
CA GLY A 56 -8.14 -13.07 -3.14
C GLY A 56 -7.76 -12.44 -1.78
N ILE A 57 -6.47 -12.42 -1.41
CA ILE A 57 -5.97 -11.86 -0.16
C ILE A 57 -5.64 -10.37 -0.35
N THR A 58 -6.11 -9.52 0.55
CA THR A 58 -5.74 -8.09 0.55
C THR A 58 -4.27 -7.93 0.96
N VAL A 59 -3.47 -7.38 0.04
CA VAL A 59 -2.03 -7.13 0.19
C VAL A 59 -1.74 -5.67 -0.11
N SER A 60 -0.80 -5.09 0.64
CA SER A 60 -0.29 -3.74 0.38
C SER A 60 1.18 -3.75 -0.04
N VAL A 61 1.59 -2.70 -0.73
CA VAL A 61 2.98 -2.44 -1.09
C VAL A 61 3.29 -1.00 -0.72
N CYS A 62 4.40 -0.78 -0.01
CA CYS A 62 4.87 0.55 0.38
C CYS A 62 6.34 0.72 0.06
#